data_AF-A0A9Q0JGC8-F1
#
_entry.id   AF-A0A9Q0JGC8-F1
#
_cell.length_a   1.000
_cell.length_b   1.000
_cell.length_c   1.000
_cell.angle_alpha   90.00
_cell.angle_beta   90.00
_cell.angle_gamma   90.00
#
_symmetry.space_group_name_H-M   'P 1'
#
loop_
_entity.id
_entity.type
_entity.pdbx_description
1 polymer ?
#
loop_
_entity_poly.entity_id
_entity_poly.type
_entity_poly.pdbx_seq_one_letter_code
_entity_poly.pdbx_strand_id
1 'polypeptide(L)'
;MVEIFLNTATFSKDVEGSTEKSMSFEDFTSWCVHLPSVRKFLGSLLGSQVPRLVHEENIDSNLVLLKEEYAWHIGGALPHEELVEWKLLYHSAFSGLSFNTFLGSISSSEGPTVLIVKDREGYIYGGYASLPWERHGDFYGDMKSFLFQLYPRASIFKPTGANSNIQWCAANFSSENIPNGIGFGGRVNHFGLFVSASFDQGQTFSCTTFGSPCLSKTNRIYPEVIECWGIVQTGEQQEKHDVVKGTVLERFKEDRHMLNMVGLANSSE
;
A
#
# COMPACT_ATOMS: atom_id res chain seq x y z
N MET A 1 -23.45 2.22 21.57
CA MET A 1 -23.05 0.87 22.04
C MET A 1 -21.55 0.78 22.25
N VAL A 2 -20.72 1.13 21.23
CA VAL A 2 -19.25 1.22 21.36
C VAL A 2 -18.81 2.20 22.46
N GLU A 3 -19.47 3.36 22.61
CA GLU A 3 -19.21 4.31 23.71
C GLU A 3 -19.41 3.73 25.11
N ILE A 4 -20.35 2.81 25.30
CA ILE A 4 -20.60 2.19 26.61
C ILE A 4 -19.45 1.23 26.95
N PHE A 5 -18.94 0.49 25.95
CA PHE A 5 -17.77 -0.37 26.11
C PHE A 5 -16.48 0.41 26.33
N LEU A 6 -16.31 1.55 25.63
CA LEU A 6 -15.18 2.44 25.87
C LEU A 6 -15.26 3.05 27.27
N ASN A 7 -16.43 3.50 27.72
CA ASN A 7 -16.58 4.08 29.06
C ASN A 7 -16.42 3.07 30.21
N THR A 8 -16.57 1.76 29.96
CA THR A 8 -16.32 0.70 30.95
C THR A 8 -14.90 0.15 30.90
N ALA A 9 -14.15 0.42 29.83
CA ALA A 9 -12.72 0.20 29.77
C ALA A 9 -12.02 1.26 30.63
N THR A 10 -11.57 0.90 31.83
CA THR A 10 -10.83 1.80 32.71
C THR A 10 -9.48 2.14 32.04
N PHE A 11 -9.37 3.31 31.42
CA PHE A 11 -8.18 3.77 30.72
C PHE A 11 -7.14 4.26 31.74
N SER A 12 -6.02 3.56 31.89
CA SER A 12 -5.04 3.84 32.95
C SER A 12 -3.92 4.80 32.56
N LYS A 13 -3.84 5.23 31.29
CA LYS A 13 -2.76 6.12 30.84
C LYS A 13 -3.29 7.35 30.11
N ASP A 14 -3.25 8.47 30.83
CA ASP A 14 -3.06 9.79 30.23
C ASP A 14 -1.60 9.84 29.74
N VAL A 15 -1.41 9.76 28.42
CA VAL A 15 -0.12 10.14 27.82
C VAL A 15 -0.10 11.67 27.84
N GLU A 16 0.79 12.27 28.62
CA GLU A 16 0.90 13.73 28.75
C GLU A 16 0.90 14.40 27.36
N GLY A 17 -0.15 15.19 27.07
CA GLY A 17 -0.32 15.91 25.79
C GLY A 17 -1.28 15.29 24.78
N SER A 18 -1.84 14.10 25.05
CA SER A 18 -2.85 13.43 24.20
C SER A 18 -4.25 13.57 24.82
N THR A 19 -5.21 14.13 24.09
CA THR A 19 -6.64 14.09 24.48
C THR A 19 -7.30 12.73 24.24
N GLU A 20 -6.56 11.75 23.72
CA GLU A 20 -7.09 10.42 23.43
C GLU A 20 -6.93 9.48 24.63
N LYS A 21 -8.07 8.97 25.12
CA LYS A 21 -8.12 7.94 26.15
C LYS A 21 -7.45 6.66 25.62
N SER A 22 -6.42 6.17 26.31
CA SER A 22 -5.67 4.97 25.92
C SER A 22 -5.59 3.95 27.07
N MET A 23 -5.49 2.67 26.73
CA MET A 23 -5.44 1.56 27.68
C MET A 23 -4.08 0.86 27.59
N SER A 24 -3.49 0.46 28.72
CA SER A 24 -2.31 -0.39 28.68
C SER A 24 -2.64 -1.78 28.14
N PHE A 25 -1.67 -2.48 27.55
CA PHE A 25 -1.89 -3.85 27.06
C PHE A 25 -2.32 -4.81 28.18
N GLU A 26 -1.83 -4.61 29.40
CA GLU A 26 -2.18 -5.40 30.59
C GLU A 26 -3.63 -5.15 31.01
N ASP A 27 -4.06 -3.89 31.04
CA ASP A 27 -5.45 -3.51 31.34
C ASP A 27 -6.40 -4.02 30.26
N PHE A 28 -5.99 -3.95 28.99
CA PHE A 28 -6.75 -4.50 27.87
C PHE A 28 -6.92 -6.01 27.98
N THR A 29 -5.84 -6.73 28.27
CA THR A 29 -5.86 -8.18 28.43
C THR A 29 -6.76 -8.57 29.61
N SER A 30 -6.65 -7.87 30.74
CA SER A 30 -7.53 -8.07 31.91
C SER A 30 -9.00 -7.78 31.57
N TRP A 31 -9.28 -6.66 30.92
CA TRP A 31 -10.63 -6.26 30.48
C TRP A 31 -11.28 -7.30 29.54
N CYS A 32 -10.49 -7.90 28.63
CA CYS A 32 -10.96 -8.95 27.73
C CYS A 32 -11.41 -10.23 28.46
N VAL A 33 -10.84 -10.56 29.63
CA VAL A 33 -11.25 -11.73 30.42
C VAL A 33 -12.66 -11.56 30.98
N HIS A 34 -13.04 -10.31 31.31
CA HIS A 34 -14.34 -10.00 31.92
C HIS A 34 -15.48 -9.85 30.92
N LEU A 35 -15.19 -9.76 29.62
CA LEU A 35 -16.18 -9.60 28.57
C LEU A 35 -16.03 -10.71 27.52
N PRO A 36 -16.67 -11.89 27.72
CA PRO A 36 -16.60 -13.01 26.78
C PRO A 36 -17.00 -12.64 25.35
N SER A 37 -17.92 -11.70 25.17
CA SER A 37 -18.31 -11.18 23.86
C SER A 37 -17.21 -10.36 23.20
N VAL A 38 -16.45 -9.56 23.97
CA VAL A 38 -15.27 -8.82 23.48
C VAL A 38 -14.15 -9.81 23.21
N ARG A 39 -13.91 -10.81 24.05
CA ARG A 39 -12.94 -11.88 23.78
C ARG A 39 -13.29 -12.70 22.53
N LYS A 40 -14.57 -12.97 22.28
CA LYS A 40 -15.04 -13.66 21.07
C LYS A 40 -14.91 -12.79 19.83
N PHE A 41 -15.26 -11.50 19.94
CA PHE A 41 -15.11 -10.51 18.88
C PHE A 41 -13.63 -10.26 18.54
N LEU A 42 -12.79 -10.06 19.55
CA LEU A 42 -11.34 -9.99 19.43
C LEU A 42 -10.77 -11.32 18.96
N GLY A 43 -11.29 -12.46 19.39
CA GLY A 43 -10.90 -13.76 18.87
C GLY A 43 -11.21 -13.93 17.38
N SER A 44 -12.28 -13.30 16.88
CA SER A 44 -12.56 -13.24 15.44
C SER A 44 -11.68 -12.23 14.69
N LEU A 45 -11.25 -11.14 15.35
CA LEU A 45 -10.27 -10.17 14.81
C LEU A 45 -8.83 -10.72 14.81
N LEU A 46 -8.44 -11.41 15.88
CA LEU A 46 -7.18 -12.13 16.04
C LEU A 46 -7.18 -13.47 15.29
N GLY A 47 -8.33 -13.88 14.73
CA GLY A 47 -8.45 -15.00 13.81
C GLY A 47 -7.98 -14.67 12.40
N SER A 48 -7.72 -13.39 12.11
CA SER A 48 -7.06 -12.99 10.86
C SER A 48 -5.62 -13.50 10.87
N GLN A 49 -5.31 -14.35 9.89
CA GLN A 49 -3.96 -14.86 9.66
C GLN A 49 -2.98 -13.68 9.50
N VAL A 50 -1.89 -13.72 10.25
CA VAL A 50 -0.74 -12.82 10.01
C VAL A 50 0.05 -13.45 8.85
N PRO A 51 0.33 -12.69 7.78
CA PRO A 51 1.13 -13.22 6.67
C PRO A 51 2.54 -13.54 7.14
N ARG A 52 3.10 -14.63 6.61
CA ARG A 52 4.51 -14.94 6.83
C ARG A 52 5.35 -13.89 6.10
N LEU A 53 6.13 -13.10 6.85
CA LEU A 53 7.05 -12.11 6.28
C LEU A 53 8.37 -12.79 5.92
N VAL A 54 8.80 -12.66 4.66
CA VAL A 54 10.01 -13.28 4.13
C VAL A 54 10.94 -12.22 3.55
N HIS A 55 12.19 -12.23 3.97
CA HIS A 55 13.27 -11.41 3.42
C HIS A 55 14.55 -12.24 3.29
N GLU A 56 15.56 -11.72 2.58
CA GLU A 56 16.86 -12.41 2.45
C GLU A 56 17.57 -12.55 3.82
N GLU A 57 18.33 -13.64 4.00
CA GLU A 57 19.00 -13.97 5.28
C GLU A 57 20.08 -12.97 5.72
N ASN A 58 20.60 -12.18 4.79
CA ASN A 58 21.61 -11.15 5.01
C ASN A 58 21.02 -9.83 5.58
N ILE A 59 19.70 -9.70 5.62
CA ILE A 59 19.02 -8.50 6.14
C ILE A 59 18.74 -8.69 7.63
N ASP A 60 19.27 -7.79 8.46
CA ASP A 60 18.92 -7.74 9.88
C ASP A 60 17.43 -7.39 10.04
N SER A 61 16.66 -8.30 10.64
CA SER A 61 15.23 -8.11 10.90
C SER A 61 14.91 -6.88 11.74
N ASN A 62 15.87 -6.32 12.49
CA ASN A 62 15.68 -5.06 13.21
C ASN A 62 15.57 -3.84 12.29
N LEU A 63 16.20 -3.89 11.12
CA LEU A 63 16.17 -2.80 10.13
C LEU A 63 14.88 -2.77 9.33
N VAL A 64 14.18 -3.90 9.27
CA VAL A 64 12.90 -4.04 8.57
C VAL A 64 11.79 -3.26 9.29
N LEU A 65 11.09 -2.37 8.60
CA LEU A 65 9.96 -1.61 9.13
C LEU A 65 8.71 -2.47 9.31
N LEU A 66 8.37 -3.30 8.32
CA LEU A 66 7.16 -4.10 8.41
C LEU A 66 7.33 -5.20 9.46
N LYS A 67 6.66 -5.00 10.60
CA LYS A 67 6.55 -6.00 11.67
C LYS A 67 5.23 -6.76 11.56
N GLU A 68 5.11 -7.86 12.30
CA GLU A 68 3.90 -8.70 12.31
C GLU A 68 2.64 -7.92 12.69
N GLU A 69 2.73 -6.96 13.60
CA GLU A 69 1.59 -6.14 14.05
C GLU A 69 1.10 -5.21 12.93
N TYR A 70 2.02 -4.65 12.16
CA TYR A 70 1.71 -3.82 11.00
C TYR A 70 1.13 -4.67 9.86
N ALA A 71 1.71 -5.85 9.63
CA ALA A 71 1.21 -6.78 8.63
C ALA A 71 -0.20 -7.29 8.98
N TRP A 72 -0.48 -7.56 10.25
CA TRP A 72 -1.82 -7.90 10.74
C TRP A 72 -2.81 -6.76 10.54
N HIS A 73 -2.43 -5.52 10.86
CA HIS A 73 -3.29 -4.34 10.69
C HIS A 73 -3.65 -4.10 9.21
N ILE A 74 -2.66 -4.17 8.32
CA ILE A 74 -2.88 -4.06 6.86
C ILE A 74 -3.71 -5.25 6.37
N GLY A 75 -3.36 -6.46 6.82
CA GLY A 75 -4.01 -7.72 6.45
C GLY A 75 -5.49 -7.78 6.82
N GLY A 76 -5.91 -7.08 7.89
CA GLY A 76 -7.33 -6.95 8.24
C GLY A 76 -8.20 -6.29 7.15
N ALA A 77 -7.60 -5.63 6.17
CA ALA A 77 -8.29 -5.05 5.02
C ALA A 77 -8.26 -5.93 3.75
N LEU A 78 -7.54 -7.04 3.78
CA LEU A 78 -7.23 -7.89 2.63
C LEU A 78 -8.00 -9.23 2.68
N PRO A 79 -8.22 -9.87 1.52
CA PRO A 79 -8.83 -11.19 1.48
C PRO A 79 -7.85 -12.27 1.99
N HIS A 80 -8.37 -13.40 2.46
CA HIS A 80 -7.58 -14.43 3.15
C HIS A 80 -6.45 -15.01 2.29
N GLU A 81 -6.67 -15.11 0.98
CA GLU A 81 -5.69 -15.64 0.03
C GLU A 81 -4.44 -14.75 -0.10
N GLU A 82 -4.57 -13.46 0.25
CA GLU A 82 -3.48 -12.48 0.27
C GLU A 82 -2.76 -12.44 1.63
N LEU A 83 -3.14 -13.28 2.60
CA LEU A 83 -2.55 -13.33 3.94
C LEU A 83 -1.60 -14.52 4.14
N VAL A 84 -1.17 -15.18 3.06
CA VAL A 84 -0.31 -16.37 3.13
C VAL A 84 1.14 -15.97 3.40
N GLU A 85 1.75 -15.25 2.46
CA GLU A 85 3.16 -14.89 2.50
C GLU A 85 3.41 -13.55 1.81
N TRP A 86 4.14 -12.67 2.49
CA TRP A 86 4.62 -11.42 1.92
C TRP A 86 6.14 -11.43 1.86
N LYS A 87 6.68 -11.12 0.68
CA LYS A 87 8.11 -11.15 0.42
C LYS A 87 8.65 -9.72 0.24
N LEU A 88 9.72 -9.37 0.94
CA LEU A 88 10.42 -8.12 0.75
C LEU A 88 11.06 -8.10 -0.65
N LEU A 89 10.59 -7.21 -1.52
CA LEU A 89 11.10 -7.05 -2.89
C LEU A 89 12.16 -5.96 -2.97
N TYR A 90 12.00 -4.91 -2.17
CA TYR A 90 12.88 -3.74 -2.16
C TYR A 90 12.98 -3.16 -0.76
N HIS A 91 14.20 -2.78 -0.39
CA HIS A 91 14.46 -1.98 0.81
C HIS A 91 15.54 -0.95 0.51
N SER A 92 15.20 0.33 0.69
CA SER A 92 16.07 1.48 0.35
C SER A 92 17.52 1.39 0.83
N ALA A 93 17.76 0.94 2.06
CA ALA A 93 19.12 0.80 2.60
C ALA A 93 19.98 -0.30 1.94
N PHE A 94 19.36 -1.37 1.44
CA PHE A 94 20.06 -2.53 0.87
C PHE A 94 20.07 -2.51 -0.66
N SER A 95 18.97 -2.06 -1.26
CA SER A 95 18.78 -1.98 -2.71
C SER A 95 19.28 -0.65 -3.32
N GLY A 96 19.55 0.35 -2.48
CA GLY A 96 19.97 1.70 -2.90
C GLY A 96 18.82 2.56 -3.44
N LEU A 97 19.08 3.87 -3.60
CA LEU A 97 18.06 4.88 -3.91
C LEU A 97 17.79 5.08 -5.43
N SER A 98 17.84 3.99 -6.21
CA SER A 98 17.59 4.05 -7.65
C SER A 98 16.15 3.63 -7.96
N PHE A 99 15.37 4.53 -8.55
CA PHE A 99 14.00 4.22 -8.99
C PHE A 99 13.94 3.09 -10.00
N ASN A 100 14.93 3.00 -10.90
CA ASN A 100 15.00 1.88 -11.84
C ASN A 100 15.28 0.55 -11.14
N THR A 101 16.08 0.56 -10.08
CA THR A 101 16.30 -0.63 -9.24
C THR A 101 15.01 -1.02 -8.53
N PHE A 102 14.30 -0.06 -7.95
CA PHE A 102 12.98 -0.28 -7.34
C PHE A 102 11.98 -0.89 -8.33
N LEU A 103 11.81 -0.29 -9.51
CA LEU A 103 10.91 -0.81 -10.54
C LEU A 103 11.34 -2.21 -11.01
N GLY A 104 12.64 -2.47 -11.14
CA GLY A 104 13.16 -3.80 -11.47
C GLY A 104 12.84 -4.85 -10.41
N SER A 105 13.03 -4.51 -9.13
CA SER A 105 12.71 -5.36 -7.99
C SER A 105 11.23 -5.73 -7.94
N ILE A 106 10.34 -4.74 -8.03
CA ILE A 106 8.89 -4.99 -7.92
C ILE A 106 8.31 -5.69 -9.16
N SER A 107 8.92 -5.51 -10.34
CA SER A 107 8.46 -6.18 -11.58
C SER A 107 8.62 -7.71 -11.54
N SER A 108 9.41 -8.24 -10.61
CA SER A 108 9.53 -9.69 -10.40
C SER A 108 8.29 -10.32 -9.75
N SER A 109 7.40 -9.50 -9.18
CA SER A 109 6.13 -9.93 -8.61
C SER A 109 5.00 -9.49 -9.53
N GLU A 110 4.20 -10.44 -10.00
CA GLU A 110 3.01 -10.16 -10.81
C GLU A 110 1.78 -9.80 -9.96
N GLY A 111 1.93 -9.81 -8.63
CA GLY A 111 0.84 -9.65 -7.67
C GLY A 111 0.75 -8.27 -7.01
N PRO A 112 -0.20 -8.10 -6.08
CA PRO A 112 -0.32 -6.91 -5.27
C PRO A 112 0.93 -6.62 -4.45
N THR A 113 1.12 -5.34 -4.13
CA THR A 113 2.27 -4.91 -3.31
C THR A 113 1.84 -3.98 -2.18
N VAL A 114 2.62 -4.01 -1.10
CA VAL A 114 2.51 -3.11 0.04
C VAL A 114 3.74 -2.20 0.04
N LEU A 115 3.55 -0.92 -0.27
CA LEU A 115 4.57 0.11 -0.15
C LEU A 115 4.52 0.70 1.25
N ILE A 116 5.67 0.77 1.93
CA ILE A 116 5.79 1.32 3.29
C ILE A 116 6.88 2.39 3.27
N VAL A 117 6.59 3.51 3.92
CA VAL A 117 7.50 4.63 4.09
C VAL A 117 7.57 4.99 5.56
N LYS A 118 8.79 5.07 6.09
CA LYS A 118 9.10 5.82 7.30
C LYS A 118 9.75 7.13 6.89
N ASP A 119 9.20 8.25 7.35
CA ASP A 119 9.80 9.56 7.11
C ASP A 119 10.71 10.01 8.26
N ARG A 120 11.45 11.10 8.04
CA ARG A 120 12.35 11.70 9.03
C ARG A 120 11.64 12.29 10.26
N GLU A 121 10.33 12.49 10.22
CA GLU A 121 9.53 12.88 11.39
C GLU A 121 9.10 11.64 12.20
N GLY A 122 9.45 10.43 11.76
CA GLY A 122 9.17 9.17 12.42
C GLY A 122 7.80 8.58 12.11
N TYR A 123 7.02 9.19 11.20
CA TYR A 123 5.72 8.66 10.79
C TYR A 123 5.91 7.45 9.89
N ILE A 124 5.04 6.45 10.05
CA ILE A 124 5.06 5.23 9.25
C ILE A 124 3.69 5.07 8.58
N TYR A 125 3.69 5.04 7.26
CA TYR A 125 2.48 4.98 6.44
C TYR A 125 2.81 4.36 5.08
N GLY A 126 1.79 4.19 4.25
CA GLY A 126 1.99 3.55 2.97
C GLY A 126 0.71 3.36 2.17
N GLY A 127 0.82 2.53 1.14
CA GLY A 127 -0.29 2.15 0.30
C GLY A 127 -0.19 0.71 -0.12
N TYR A 128 -1.35 0.04 -0.15
CA TYR A 128 -1.53 -1.23 -0.82
C TYR A 128 -1.93 -0.96 -2.27
N ALA A 129 -1.14 -1.46 -3.20
CA ALA A 129 -1.40 -1.44 -4.63
C ALA A 129 -1.87 -2.83 -5.08
N SER A 130 -3.14 -2.91 -5.46
CA SER A 130 -3.77 -4.13 -5.95
C SER A 130 -3.31 -4.52 -7.34
N LEU A 131 -2.93 -3.54 -8.17
CA LEU A 131 -2.40 -3.78 -9.51
C LEU A 131 -0.88 -3.58 -9.57
N PRO A 132 -0.18 -4.29 -10.47
CA PRO A 132 1.24 -4.09 -10.72
C PRO A 132 1.58 -2.64 -11.07
N TRP A 133 2.82 -2.25 -10.76
CA TRP A 133 3.32 -0.91 -11.03
C TRP A 133 3.73 -0.75 -12.49
N GLU A 134 2.80 -0.27 -13.31
CA GLU A 134 3.02 0.05 -14.71
C GLU A 134 3.46 1.51 -14.89
N ARG A 135 4.43 1.74 -15.78
CA ARG A 135 4.92 3.08 -16.11
C ARG A 135 3.88 3.79 -16.99
N HIS A 136 3.13 4.70 -16.38
CA HIS A 136 2.12 5.53 -17.06
C HIS A 136 2.24 6.98 -16.61
N GLY A 137 2.00 7.91 -17.54
CA GLY A 137 1.99 9.35 -17.26
C GLY A 137 0.65 9.85 -16.70
N ASP A 138 -0.22 8.95 -16.25
CA ASP A 138 -1.56 9.25 -15.73
C ASP A 138 -1.92 8.25 -14.61
N PHE A 139 -2.98 8.54 -13.86
CA PHE A 139 -3.49 7.63 -12.85
C PHE A 139 -4.15 6.39 -13.47
N TYR A 140 -3.97 5.25 -12.80
CA TYR A 140 -4.62 3.97 -13.11
C TYR A 140 -4.95 3.24 -11.81
N GLY A 141 -5.32 1.96 -11.86
CA GLY A 141 -5.60 1.14 -10.67
C GLY A 141 -7.06 0.75 -10.54
N ASP A 142 -7.39 0.07 -9.46
CA ASP A 142 -8.76 -0.36 -9.13
C ASP A 142 -9.17 0.03 -7.70
N MET A 143 -10.43 -0.22 -7.36
CA MET A 143 -11.00 0.15 -6.05
C MET A 143 -10.57 -0.77 -4.89
N LYS A 144 -9.63 -1.71 -5.11
CA LYS A 144 -9.09 -2.57 -4.06
C LYS A 144 -7.86 -1.97 -3.39
N SER A 145 -7.14 -1.08 -4.08
CA SER A 145 -6.02 -0.34 -3.50
C SER A 145 -6.46 0.54 -2.34
N PHE A 146 -5.61 0.82 -1.37
CA PHE A 146 -5.92 1.72 -0.26
C PHE A 146 -4.66 2.35 0.35
N LEU A 147 -4.84 3.46 1.06
CA LEU A 147 -3.80 4.06 1.88
C LEU A 147 -3.90 3.59 3.33
N PHE A 148 -2.79 3.63 4.06
CA PHE A 148 -2.77 3.36 5.48
C PHE A 148 -1.77 4.24 6.23
N GLN A 149 -2.02 4.44 7.52
CA GLN A 149 -1.04 4.91 8.50
C GLN A 149 -0.86 3.80 9.53
N LEU A 150 0.39 3.58 9.97
CA LEU A 150 0.75 2.60 10.98
C LEU A 150 1.19 3.29 12.28
N TYR A 151 1.90 4.41 12.15
CA TYR A 151 2.37 5.22 13.27
C TYR A 151 2.26 6.71 12.94
N PRO A 152 1.82 7.59 13.86
CA PRO A 152 1.50 7.31 15.27
C PRO A 152 0.13 6.68 15.49
N ARG A 153 -0.78 6.73 14.50
CA ARG A 153 -2.12 6.17 14.62
C ARG A 153 -2.41 5.19 13.49
N ALA A 154 -2.62 3.94 13.85
CA ALA A 154 -3.00 2.90 12.89
C ALA A 154 -4.37 3.22 12.26
N SER A 155 -4.46 3.27 10.93
CA SER A 155 -5.69 3.57 10.18
C SER A 155 -5.62 3.05 8.75
N ILE A 156 -6.76 2.64 8.19
CA ILE A 156 -6.92 2.21 6.79
C ILE A 156 -7.88 3.15 6.08
N PHE A 157 -7.52 3.62 4.89
CA PHE A 157 -8.29 4.56 4.07
C PHE A 157 -8.60 3.95 2.71
N LYS A 158 -9.79 3.36 2.59
CA LYS A 158 -10.27 2.72 1.35
C LYS A 158 -10.78 3.75 0.34
N PRO A 159 -10.81 3.44 -0.96
CA PRO A 159 -11.33 4.34 -1.98
C PRO A 159 -12.77 4.76 -1.70
N THR A 160 -13.07 6.03 -1.91
CA THR A 160 -14.40 6.60 -1.70
C THR A 160 -15.32 6.41 -2.92
N GLY A 161 -14.75 6.07 -4.07
CA GLY A 161 -15.45 6.05 -5.36
C GLY A 161 -15.69 7.43 -5.98
N ALA A 162 -15.15 8.51 -5.40
CA ALA A 162 -15.34 9.87 -5.92
C ALA A 162 -14.61 10.13 -7.26
N ASN A 163 -13.55 9.37 -7.55
CA ASN A 163 -12.79 9.39 -8.80
C ASN A 163 -12.01 8.08 -8.96
N SER A 164 -11.33 7.91 -10.10
CA SER A 164 -10.50 6.74 -10.43
C SER A 164 -8.99 7.01 -10.32
N ASN A 165 -8.57 8.05 -9.60
CA ASN A 165 -7.15 8.44 -9.51
C ASN A 165 -6.39 7.59 -8.48
N ILE A 166 -6.30 6.27 -8.67
CA ILE A 166 -5.92 5.34 -7.60
C ILE A 166 -4.40 5.22 -7.42
N GLN A 167 -3.68 4.77 -8.45
CA GLN A 167 -2.24 4.50 -8.48
C GLN A 167 -1.55 5.42 -9.48
N TRP A 168 -0.31 5.78 -9.20
CA TRP A 168 0.54 6.60 -10.06
C TRP A 168 1.94 5.98 -10.13
N CYS A 169 2.50 5.83 -11.32
CA CYS A 169 3.89 5.41 -11.51
C CYS A 169 4.44 5.99 -12.81
N ALA A 170 5.21 7.07 -12.69
CA ALA A 170 5.83 7.73 -13.83
C ALA A 170 7.35 7.62 -13.73
N ALA A 171 8.00 7.29 -14.85
CA ALA A 171 9.45 7.21 -14.95
C ALA A 171 9.91 7.79 -16.29
N ASN A 172 11.03 8.52 -16.28
CA ASN A 172 11.68 9.09 -17.47
C ASN A 172 10.82 10.08 -18.28
N PHE A 173 9.85 10.74 -17.63
CA PHE A 173 9.15 11.88 -18.24
C PHE A 173 9.96 13.17 -18.02
N SER A 174 10.07 14.00 -19.06
CA SER A 174 10.76 15.30 -18.99
C SER A 174 9.84 16.46 -18.61
N SER A 175 8.52 16.27 -18.71
CA SER A 175 7.52 17.28 -18.39
C SER A 175 7.37 17.45 -16.87
N GLU A 176 7.43 18.69 -16.38
CA GLU A 176 7.14 19.01 -14.97
C GLU A 176 5.70 18.69 -14.57
N ASN A 177 4.79 18.59 -15.55
CA ASN A 177 3.40 18.20 -15.31
C ASN A 177 3.24 16.70 -15.04
N ILE A 178 4.27 15.88 -15.25
CA ILE A 178 4.24 14.43 -15.01
C ILE A 178 5.36 14.12 -14.00
N PRO A 179 5.10 14.26 -12.70
CA PRO A 179 6.13 14.04 -11.68
C PRO A 179 6.56 12.58 -11.68
N ASN A 180 7.84 12.33 -11.93
CA ASN A 180 8.41 10.99 -11.88
C ASN A 180 8.48 10.48 -10.44
N GLY A 181 7.96 9.28 -10.21
CA GLY A 181 7.84 8.67 -8.90
C GLY A 181 6.67 7.70 -8.84
N ILE A 182 6.36 7.25 -7.63
CA ILE A 182 5.22 6.39 -7.31
C ILE A 182 4.25 7.12 -6.39
N GLY A 183 2.97 6.85 -6.52
CA GLY A 183 1.98 7.47 -5.67
C GLY A 183 0.61 6.83 -5.70
N PHE A 184 -0.26 7.39 -4.88
CA PHE A 184 -1.62 6.95 -4.66
C PHE A 184 -2.53 8.16 -4.47
N GLY A 185 -3.66 8.19 -5.17
CA GLY A 185 -4.78 9.05 -4.81
C GLY A 185 -4.58 10.53 -5.12
N GLY A 186 -5.69 11.26 -5.15
CA GLY A 186 -5.70 12.71 -5.26
C GLY A 186 -5.63 13.18 -6.71
N ARG A 187 -4.71 14.10 -6.99
CA ARG A 187 -4.45 14.64 -8.33
C ARG A 187 -2.97 14.93 -8.48
N VAL A 188 -2.53 15.13 -9.72
CA VAL A 188 -1.15 15.50 -10.01
C VAL A 188 -0.71 16.69 -9.14
N ASN A 189 0.46 16.56 -8.50
CA ASN A 189 1.05 17.50 -7.55
C ASN A 189 0.27 17.73 -6.23
N HIS A 190 -0.80 16.97 -5.97
CA HIS A 190 -1.55 16.94 -4.70
C HIS A 190 -2.03 15.50 -4.44
N PHE A 191 -1.07 14.61 -4.23
CA PHE A 191 -1.33 13.18 -4.05
C PHE A 191 -1.73 12.86 -2.61
N GLY A 192 -2.50 11.79 -2.42
CA GLY A 192 -2.71 11.21 -1.09
C GLY A 192 -1.40 10.72 -0.48
N LEU A 193 -0.58 10.08 -1.32
CA LEU A 193 0.82 9.74 -1.06
C LEU A 193 1.58 9.79 -2.37
N PHE A 194 2.76 10.39 -2.39
CA PHE A 194 3.68 10.37 -3.52
C PHE A 194 5.12 10.36 -3.02
N VAL A 195 5.96 9.56 -3.65
CA VAL A 195 7.40 9.53 -3.43
C VAL A 195 8.08 9.74 -4.78
N SER A 196 8.96 10.74 -4.86
CA SER A 196 9.67 11.07 -6.09
C SER A 196 10.61 9.94 -6.51
N ALA A 197 10.95 9.88 -7.80
CA ALA A 197 11.93 8.94 -8.33
C ALA A 197 13.36 9.13 -7.78
N SER A 198 13.65 10.24 -7.11
CA SER A 198 14.90 10.45 -6.38
C SER A 198 14.89 9.82 -4.97
N PHE A 199 13.73 9.38 -4.47
CA PHE A 199 13.52 8.80 -3.15
C PHE A 199 13.95 9.68 -1.95
N ASP A 200 14.27 10.95 -2.19
CA ASP A 200 14.65 11.91 -1.16
C ASP A 200 13.49 12.85 -0.78
N GLN A 201 12.42 12.88 -1.57
CA GLN A 201 11.29 13.78 -1.42
C GLN A 201 9.97 13.07 -1.73
N GLY A 202 8.90 13.61 -1.17
CA GLY A 202 7.56 13.14 -1.44
C GLY A 202 6.51 14.11 -0.91
N GLN A 203 5.26 13.72 -1.10
CA GLN A 203 4.10 14.49 -0.66
C GLN A 203 3.01 13.58 -0.09
N THR A 204 2.26 14.10 0.87
CA THR A 204 1.00 13.50 1.30
C THR A 204 0.02 14.61 1.63
N PHE A 205 -1.15 14.60 1.01
CA PHE A 205 -2.21 15.55 1.27
C PHE A 205 -3.45 14.80 1.73
N SER A 206 -4.36 15.52 2.40
CA SER A 206 -5.72 15.03 2.46
C SER A 206 -6.27 14.90 1.04
N CYS A 207 -6.85 13.74 0.71
CA CYS A 207 -7.31 13.46 -0.63
C CYS A 207 -8.72 12.85 -0.63
N THR A 208 -9.51 13.22 -1.64
CA THR A 208 -10.89 12.74 -1.80
C THR A 208 -10.93 11.29 -2.29
N THR A 209 -9.91 10.83 -3.02
CA THR A 209 -9.87 9.47 -3.58
C THR A 209 -9.97 8.41 -2.50
N PHE A 210 -9.27 8.55 -1.38
CA PHE A 210 -9.28 7.61 -0.26
C PHE A 210 -9.95 8.18 1.00
N GLY A 211 -10.36 9.45 0.98
CA GLY A 211 -10.86 10.15 2.17
C GLY A 211 -9.80 10.24 3.28
N SER A 212 -8.52 10.10 2.94
CA SER A 212 -7.43 10.13 3.91
C SER A 212 -7.10 11.57 4.34
N PRO A 213 -6.59 11.76 5.56
CA PRO A 213 -5.88 12.98 5.95
C PRO A 213 -4.46 12.97 5.37
N CYS A 214 -3.69 14.02 5.68
CA CYS A 214 -2.23 13.96 5.55
C CYS A 214 -1.69 12.80 6.41
N LEU A 215 -0.85 11.94 5.83
CA LEU A 215 -0.34 10.74 6.49
C LEU A 215 0.90 11.00 7.35
N SER A 216 1.50 12.17 7.22
CA SER A 216 2.66 12.63 7.98
C SER A 216 2.30 13.85 8.84
N LYS A 217 3.28 14.36 9.58
CA LYS A 217 3.19 15.62 10.31
C LYS A 217 2.98 16.82 9.38
N THR A 218 3.54 16.79 8.18
CA THR A 218 3.40 17.86 7.16
C THR A 218 3.21 17.27 5.77
N ASN A 219 2.72 18.08 4.82
CA ASN A 219 2.42 17.58 3.49
C ASN A 219 3.66 17.32 2.61
N ARG A 220 4.84 17.82 3.02
CA ARG A 220 6.12 17.54 2.36
C ARG A 220 6.87 16.55 3.22
N ILE A 221 7.26 15.43 2.61
CA ILE A 221 7.89 14.33 3.33
C ILE A 221 9.30 14.09 2.79
N TYR A 222 10.17 13.66 3.69
CA TYR A 222 11.53 13.23 3.38
C TYR A 222 11.62 11.78 3.83
N PRO A 223 11.50 10.81 2.90
CA PRO A 223 11.63 9.40 3.23
C PRO A 223 12.98 9.12 3.89
N GLU A 224 12.95 8.38 4.99
CA GLU A 224 14.13 7.83 5.65
C GLU A 224 14.32 6.36 5.23
N VAL A 225 13.23 5.59 5.25
CA VAL A 225 13.22 4.19 4.83
C VAL A 225 12.01 3.95 3.93
N ILE A 226 12.24 3.27 2.81
CA ILE A 226 11.23 2.80 1.87
C ILE A 226 11.36 1.29 1.75
N GLU A 227 10.24 0.59 1.92
CA GLU A 227 10.10 -0.85 1.68
C GLU A 227 8.98 -1.11 0.68
N CYS A 228 9.14 -2.16 -0.12
CA CYS A 228 8.05 -2.70 -0.92
C CYS A 228 7.99 -4.22 -0.76
N TRP A 229 6.82 -4.70 -0.37
CA TRP A 229 6.54 -6.10 -0.13
C TRP A 229 5.59 -6.63 -1.20
N GLY A 230 5.94 -7.74 -1.83
CA GLY A 230 5.07 -8.46 -2.77
C GLY A 230 4.22 -9.48 -2.03
N ILE A 231 2.93 -9.51 -2.34
CA ILE A 231 2.01 -10.53 -1.84
C ILE A 231 2.09 -11.74 -2.74
N VAL A 232 2.51 -12.88 -2.19
CA VAL A 232 2.61 -14.13 -2.94
C VAL A 232 1.22 -14.73 -3.06
N GLN A 233 0.67 -14.72 -4.27
CA GLN A 233 -0.61 -15.36 -4.57
C GLN A 233 -0.44 -16.88 -4.66
N THR A 234 -1.39 -17.62 -4.11
CA THR A 234 -1.43 -19.08 -4.27
C THR A 234 -1.98 -19.42 -5.67
N GLY A 235 -1.37 -20.40 -6.35
CA GLY A 235 -1.44 -20.61 -7.81
C GLY A 235 -2.79 -20.77 -8.51
N GLU A 236 -3.93 -20.77 -7.82
CA GLU A 236 -5.26 -20.91 -8.45
C GLU A 236 -5.72 -19.63 -9.17
N GLN A 237 -5.19 -18.45 -8.81
CA GLN A 237 -5.55 -17.18 -9.46
C GLN A 237 -4.64 -16.81 -10.65
N GLN A 238 -3.41 -17.33 -10.66
CA GLN A 238 -2.44 -17.07 -11.73
C GLN A 238 -2.91 -17.68 -13.06
N GLU A 239 -3.50 -18.88 -13.02
CA GLU A 239 -4.12 -19.52 -14.20
C GLU A 239 -5.29 -18.72 -14.77
N LYS A 240 -6.14 -18.10 -13.95
CA LYS A 240 -7.26 -17.27 -14.43
C LYS A 240 -6.77 -15.98 -15.07
N HIS A 241 -5.73 -15.37 -14.51
CA HIS A 241 -5.19 -14.12 -15.05
C HIS A 241 -4.45 -14.37 -16.37
N ASP A 242 -3.71 -15.47 -16.51
CA ASP A 242 -3.07 -15.88 -17.76
C ASP A 242 -4.07 -16.26 -18.87
N VAL A 243 -5.18 -16.90 -18.52
CA VAL A 243 -6.27 -17.21 -19.47
C VAL A 243 -6.94 -15.93 -19.99
N VAL A 244 -7.12 -14.90 -19.14
CA VAL A 244 -7.72 -13.61 -19.54
C VAL A 244 -6.74 -12.75 -20.34
N LYS A 245 -5.44 -12.83 -20.01
CA LYS A 245 -4.40 -12.03 -20.65
C LYS A 245 -4.06 -12.51 -22.06
N GLY A 246 -4.50 -13.68 -22.49
CA GLY A 246 -4.20 -14.23 -23.82
C GLY A 246 -2.71 -14.52 -24.02
N THR A 247 -2.41 -15.44 -24.94
CA THR A 247 -1.02 -15.78 -25.21
C THR A 247 -0.30 -14.61 -25.88
N VAL A 248 1.00 -14.48 -25.64
CA VAL A 248 1.85 -13.45 -26.28
C VAL A 248 1.68 -13.43 -27.81
N LEU A 249 1.48 -14.62 -28.41
CA LEU A 249 1.21 -14.78 -29.84
C LEU A 249 -0.11 -14.16 -30.29
N GLU A 250 -1.14 -14.16 -29.44
CA GLU A 250 -2.45 -13.57 -29.73
C GLU A 250 -2.39 -12.04 -29.62
N ARG A 251 -1.69 -11.50 -28.62
CA ARG A 251 -1.47 -10.05 -28.50
C ARG A 251 -0.72 -9.49 -29.71
N PHE A 252 0.31 -10.20 -30.18
CA PHE A 252 1.02 -9.82 -31.41
C PHE A 252 0.16 -9.89 -32.67
N LYS A 253 -0.85 -10.78 -32.72
CA LYS A 253 -1.80 -10.82 -33.83
C LYS A 253 -2.75 -9.63 -33.77
N GLU A 254 -3.28 -9.30 -32.60
CA GLU A 254 -4.18 -8.15 -32.39
C GLU A 254 -3.48 -6.83 -32.75
N ASP A 255 -2.24 -6.62 -32.31
CA ASP A 255 -1.44 -5.43 -32.64
C ASP A 255 -1.19 -5.31 -34.15
N ARG A 256 -0.90 -6.43 -34.82
CA ARG A 256 -0.69 -6.46 -36.28
C ARG A 256 -1.98 -6.18 -37.05
N HIS A 257 -3.12 -6.66 -36.54
CA HIS A 257 -4.43 -6.36 -37.12
C HIS A 257 -4.81 -4.89 -36.93
N MET A 258 -4.51 -4.29 -35.77
CA MET A 258 -4.71 -2.85 -35.53
C MET A 258 -3.84 -1.97 -36.45
N LEU A 259 -2.56 -2.31 -36.62
CA LEU A 259 -1.66 -1.58 -37.53
C LEU A 259 -2.15 -1.63 -38.99
N ASN A 260 -2.72 -2.76 -39.43
CA ASN A 260 -3.29 -2.88 -40.76
C ASN A 260 -4.57 -2.04 -40.95
N MET A 261 -5.35 -1.81 -39.89
CA MET A 261 -6.54 -0.95 -39.96
C MET A 261 -6.17 0.54 -39.98
N VAL A 262 -5.10 0.96 -39.27
CA VAL A 262 -4.62 2.34 -39.29
C VAL A 262 -4.00 2.71 -40.66
N GLY A 263 -3.32 1.76 -41.31
CA GLY A 263 -2.71 1.96 -42.63
C GLY A 263 -3.70 2.14 -43.79
N LEU A 264 -4.94 1.65 -43.65
CA LEU A 264 -5.99 1.76 -44.67
C LEU A 264 -6.79 3.07 -44.59
N ALA A 265 -6.65 3.83 -43.49
CA ALA A 265 -7.38 5.09 -43.30
C ALA A 265 -6.74 6.30 -44.03
N ASN A 266 -5.54 6.15 -44.60
CA ASN A 266 -4.80 7.24 -45.25
C ASN A 266 -4.57 7.05 -46.77
N SER A 267 -5.33 6.19 -47.44
CA SER A 267 -5.30 6.08 -48.90
C SER A 267 -6.70 6.22 -49.48
N SER A 268 -7.17 7.47 -49.59
CA SER A 268 -8.30 7.87 -50.42
C SER A 268 -8.17 9.36 -50.78
N GLU A 269 -7.31 9.65 -51.75
CA GLU A 269 -7.54 10.64 -52.82
C GLU A 269 -7.01 10.06 -54.14
#